data_AF-A0A1G7EHM6-F1
#
_entry.id   AF-A0A1G7EHM6-F1
#
_cell.length_a   1.000
_cell.length_b   1.000
_cell.length_c   1.000
_cell.angle_alpha   90.00
_cell.angle_beta   90.00
_cell.angle_gamma   90.00
#
_symmetry.space_group_name_H-M   'P 1'
#
loop_
_entity.id
_entity.type
_entity.pdbx_description
1 polymer ?
#
loop_
_entity_poly.entity_id
_entity_poly.type
_entity_poly.pdbx_seq_one_letter_code
_entity_poly.pdbx_strand_id
1 'polypeptide(L)'
;MPDGTTHSDQQAFEDFIQRELKALADRAQDQRICIDCLTDRLIVEMVASLARAGVPAADILSMVADGMTLAEEPEGREGSGRPPRMH
;
A
#
# COMPACT_ATOMS: atom_id res chain seq x y z
N MET A 1 36.24 -2.21 1.20
CA MET A 1 35.05 -1.43 1.61
C MET A 1 33.88 -2.36 1.46
N PRO A 2 33.24 -2.86 2.54
CA PRO A 2 32.11 -3.76 2.37
C PRO A 2 30.84 -2.95 2.10
N ASP A 3 30.24 -3.22 0.94
CA ASP A 3 28.83 -2.99 0.68
C ASP A 3 28.01 -3.80 1.70
N GLY A 4 27.22 -3.12 2.53
CA GLY A 4 26.41 -3.80 3.53
C GLY A 4 25.47 -2.83 4.23
N THR A 5 24.21 -3.26 4.37
CA THR A 5 23.16 -2.72 5.23
C THR A 5 22.40 -1.46 4.79
N THR A 6 21.59 -1.58 3.73
CA THR A 6 20.40 -0.72 3.51
C THR A 6 19.09 -1.34 4.06
N HIS A 7 19.13 -2.58 4.55
CA HIS A 7 17.92 -3.31 4.98
C HIS A 7 17.37 -2.91 6.37
N SER A 8 18.14 -2.18 7.18
CA SER A 8 17.67 -1.76 8.52
C SER A 8 16.69 -0.59 8.48
N ASP A 9 16.80 0.31 7.50
CA ASP A 9 15.91 1.48 7.38
C ASP A 9 14.54 1.11 6.80
N GLN A 10 14.49 0.12 5.90
CA GLN A 10 13.22 -0.35 5.32
C GLN A 10 12.32 -1.04 6.35
N GLN A 11 12.88 -1.88 7.22
CA GLN A 11 12.09 -2.60 8.21
C GLN A 11 11.50 -1.67 9.29
N ALA A 12 12.26 -0.66 9.73
CA ALA A 12 11.75 0.36 10.65
C ALA A 12 10.65 1.23 10.03
N PHE A 13 10.74 1.50 8.72
CA PHE A 13 9.72 2.20 7.97
C PHE A 13 8.45 1.36 7.81
N GLU A 14 8.56 0.09 7.45
CA GLU A 14 7.42 -0.83 7.36
C GLU A 14 6.68 -0.97 8.70
N ASP A 15 7.41 -1.12 9.80
CA ASP A 15 6.84 -1.18 11.16
C ASP A 15 6.13 0.13 11.54
N PHE A 16 6.64 1.27 11.09
CA PHE A 16 5.98 2.56 11.25
C PHE A 16 4.67 2.63 10.44
N ILE A 17 4.70 2.26 9.16
CA ILE A 17 3.52 2.24 8.29
C ILE A 17 2.45 1.30 8.85
N GLN A 18 2.80 0.10 9.29
CA GLN A 18 1.85 -0.84 9.87
C GLN A 18 1.19 -0.29 11.14
N ARG A 19 1.96 0.37 12.02
CA ARG A 19 1.41 0.99 13.25
C ARG A 19 0.47 2.14 12.93
N GLU A 20 0.83 3.01 11.99
CA GLU A 20 -0.01 4.14 11.60
C GLU A 20 -1.29 3.69 10.89
N LEU A 21 -1.19 2.72 9.96
CA LEU A 21 -2.35 2.16 9.27
C LEU A 21 -3.31 1.47 10.26
N LYS A 22 -2.78 0.74 11.25
CA LYS A 22 -3.58 0.13 12.31
C LYS A 22 -4.30 1.20 13.13
N ALA A 23 -3.58 2.23 13.59
CA ALA A 23 -4.18 3.32 14.36
C ALA A 23 -5.24 4.09 13.54
N LEU A 24 -5.04 4.23 12.22
CA LEU A 24 -6.02 4.82 11.32
C LEU A 24 -7.27 3.96 11.19
N ALA A 25 -7.11 2.63 11.04
CA ALA A 25 -8.22 1.69 10.96
C ALA A 25 -9.04 1.67 12.26
N ASP A 26 -8.39 1.67 13.43
CA ASP A 26 -9.06 1.70 14.74
C ASP A 26 -9.92 2.98 14.88
N ARG A 27 -9.37 4.15 14.53
CA ARG A 27 -10.12 5.42 14.52
C ARG A 27 -11.27 5.42 13.51
N ALA A 28 -11.09 4.82 12.34
CA ALA A 28 -12.12 4.72 11.32
C ALA A 28 -13.29 3.86 11.79
N GLN A 29 -13.00 2.75 12.46
CA GLN A 29 -14.01 1.88 13.08
C GLN A 29 -14.80 2.63 14.16
N ASP A 30 -14.13 3.37 15.05
CA ASP A 30 -14.77 4.20 16.08
C ASP A 30 -15.73 5.23 15.48
N GLN A 31 -15.39 5.79 14.32
CA GLN A 31 -16.21 6.76 13.60
C GLN A 31 -17.22 6.13 12.62
N ARG A 32 -17.31 4.80 12.56
CA ARG A 32 -18.14 4.04 11.62
C ARG A 32 -17.92 4.42 10.15
N ILE A 33 -16.69 4.74 9.79
CA ILE A 33 -16.29 4.98 8.39
C ILE A 33 -16.11 3.62 7.71
N CYS A 34 -16.72 3.44 6.55
CA CYS A 34 -16.56 2.21 5.78
C CYS A 34 -15.12 2.07 5.25
N ILE A 35 -14.62 0.85 5.07
CA ILE A 35 -13.22 0.66 4.64
C ILE A 35 -12.96 1.25 3.25
N ASP A 36 -13.96 1.19 2.35
CA ASP A 36 -13.90 1.81 1.03
C ASP A 36 -13.81 3.34 1.17
N CYS A 37 -14.63 3.92 2.05
CA CYS A 37 -14.65 5.34 2.38
C CYS A 37 -13.30 5.82 2.95
N LEU A 38 -12.64 4.97 3.76
CA LEU A 38 -11.32 5.25 4.32
C LEU A 38 -10.23 5.24 3.23
N THR A 39 -10.32 4.28 2.33
CA THR A 39 -9.40 4.11 1.20
C THR A 39 -9.51 5.31 0.26
N ASP A 40 -10.72 5.72 -0.10
CA ASP A 40 -10.98 6.92 -0.91
C ASP A 40 -10.39 8.18 -0.26
N ARG A 41 -10.61 8.35 1.06
CA ARG A 41 -10.10 9.49 1.83
C ARG A 41 -8.57 9.53 1.81
N LEU A 42 -7.92 8.37 1.97
CA LEU A 42 -6.47 8.25 1.97
C LEU A 42 -5.88 8.58 0.60
N ILE A 43 -6.48 8.06 -0.48
CA ILE A 43 -6.05 8.35 -1.86
C ILE A 43 -6.15 9.85 -2.14
N VAL A 44 -7.26 10.49 -1.74
CA VAL A 44 -7.46 11.93 -1.92
C VAL A 44 -6.42 12.75 -1.16
N GLU A 45 -6.11 12.41 0.10
CA GLU A 45 -5.10 13.10 0.89
C GLU A 45 -3.69 12.92 0.33
N MET A 46 -3.37 11.73 -0.19
CA MET A 46 -2.10 11.46 -0.86
C MET A 46 -1.95 12.32 -2.13
N VAL A 47 -2.97 12.31 -3.01
CA VAL A 47 -3.02 13.14 -4.22
C VAL A 47 -2.90 14.64 -3.88
N ALA A 48 -3.64 15.11 -2.86
CA ALA A 48 -3.58 16.49 -2.40
C ALA A 48 -2.20 16.86 -1.83
N SER A 49 -1.52 15.93 -1.16
CA SER A 49 -0.17 16.15 -0.63
C SER A 49 0.87 16.24 -1.73
N LEU A 50 0.79 15.37 -2.75
CA LEU A 50 1.65 15.44 -3.94
C LEU A 50 1.44 16.74 -4.73
N ALA A 51 0.19 17.15 -4.92
CA ALA A 51 -0.14 18.42 -5.57
C ALA A 51 0.43 19.62 -4.79
N ARG A 52 0.31 19.62 -3.46
CA ARG A 52 0.91 20.66 -2.59
C ARG A 52 2.43 20.66 -2.62
N ALA A 53 3.06 19.51 -2.84
CA ALA A 53 4.51 19.38 -3.03
C ALA A 53 4.98 19.86 -4.42
N GLY A 54 4.07 20.28 -5.30
CA GLY A 54 4.38 20.77 -6.64
C GLY A 54 4.63 19.68 -7.66
N VAL A 55 4.25 18.43 -7.37
CA VAL A 55 4.33 17.33 -8.34
C VAL A 55 3.36 17.62 -9.49
N PRO A 56 3.79 17.51 -10.77
CA PRO A 56 2.92 17.71 -11.92
C PRO A 56 1.71 16.77 -11.90
N ALA A 57 0.53 17.30 -12.25
CA ALA A 57 -0.70 16.52 -12.26
C ALA A 57 -0.62 15.26 -13.15
N ALA A 58 0.12 15.34 -14.27
CA ALA A 58 0.35 14.19 -15.14
C ALA A 58 1.09 13.05 -14.42
N ASP A 59 2.10 13.37 -13.62
CA ASP A 59 2.89 12.39 -12.88
C ASP A 59 2.06 11.77 -11.74
N ILE A 60 1.25 12.58 -11.05
CA ILE A 60 0.33 12.10 -10.02
C ILE A 60 -0.68 11.10 -10.61
N LEU A 61 -1.28 11.45 -11.75
CA LEU A 61 -2.25 10.59 -12.43
C LEU A 61 -1.61 9.29 -12.93
N SER A 62 -0.36 9.36 -13.42
CA SER A 62 0.39 8.15 -13.79
C SER A 62 0.60 7.23 -12.59
N MET A 63 1.06 7.76 -11.46
CA MET A 63 1.29 6.96 -10.25
C MET A 63 0.01 6.30 -9.72
N VAL A 64 -1.12 7.01 -9.76
CA VAL A 64 -2.41 6.44 -9.35
C VAL A 64 -2.86 5.35 -10.32
N ALA A 65 -2.72 5.57 -11.64
CA ALA A 65 -3.09 4.58 -12.65
C ALA A 65 -2.22 3.30 -12.54
N ASP A 66 -0.92 3.45 -12.31
CA ASP A 66 0.00 2.34 -12.08
C ASP A 66 -0.40 1.58 -10.80
N GLY A 67 -0.71 2.29 -9.72
CA GLY A 67 -1.19 1.71 -8.47
C GLY A 67 -2.51 0.94 -8.61
N MET A 68 -3.46 1.46 -9.38
CA MET A 68 -4.71 0.76 -9.70
C MET A 68 -4.45 -0.52 -10.50
N THR A 69 -3.56 -0.45 -11.50
CA THR A 69 -3.19 -1.61 -12.31
C THR A 69 -2.58 -2.71 -11.42
N LEU A 70 -1.63 -2.35 -10.54
CA LEU A 70 -1.01 -3.28 -9.60
C LEU A 70 -2.00 -3.87 -8.59
N ALA A 71 -3.00 -3.11 -8.17
CA ALA A 71 -4.05 -3.59 -7.26
C ALA A 71 -5.04 -4.56 -7.95
N GLU A 72 -5.21 -4.45 -9.28
CA GLU A 72 -6.03 -5.35 -10.09
C GLU A 72 -5.28 -6.63 -10.47
N GLU A 73 -3.94 -6.64 -10.46
CA GLU A 73 -3.15 -7.85 -10.65
C GLU A 73 -3.31 -8.78 -9.43
N PRO A 74 -3.91 -9.98 -9.59
CA PRO A 74 -3.98 -10.92 -8.49
C PRO A 74 -2.56 -11.34 -8.14
N GLU A 75 -2.12 -11.06 -6.91
CA GLU A 75 -0.86 -11.56 -6.37
C GLU A 75 -0.72 -13.03 -6.75
N GLY A 76 0.36 -13.32 -7.49
CA GLY A 76 0.60 -14.62 -8.07
C GLY A 76 0.37 -15.72 -7.04
N ARG A 77 -0.44 -16.70 -7.41
CA ARG A 77 -0.48 -18.01 -6.74
C ARG A 77 0.94 -18.58 -6.71
N GLU A 78 1.70 -18.28 -5.66
CA GLU A 78 2.87 -19.07 -5.32
C GLU A 78 2.36 -20.48 -4.99
N GLY A 79 2.81 -21.43 -5.81
CA GLY A 79 2.26 -22.75 -5.96
C GLY A 79 2.14 -23.52 -4.65
N SER A 80 0.90 -23.64 -4.15
CA SER A 80 0.53 -24.77 -3.31
C SER A 80 0.54 -26.03 -4.20
N GLY A 81 1.70 -26.66 -4.32
CA GLY A 81 1.88 -27.98 -4.91
C GLY A 81 1.00 -28.98 -4.17
N ARG A 82 -0.22 -29.19 -4.68
CA ARG A 82 -1.12 -30.24 -4.20
C ARG A 82 -0.57 -31.55 -4.78
N PRO A 83 -0.08 -32.51 -3.97
CA PRO A 83 0.38 -33.76 -4.53
C PRO A 83 -0.81 -34.50 -5.15
N PRO A 84 -0.65 -35.13 -6.33
CA PRO A 84 -1.74 -35.82 -7.01
C PRO A 84 -2.21 -36.98 -6.13
N ARG A 85 -3.52 -37.03 -5.88
CA ARG A 85 -4.15 -38.20 -5.26
C ARG A 85 -4.18 -39.31 -6.31
N MET A 86 -3.43 -40.38 -6.07
CA MET A 86 -3.57 -41.62 -6.83
C MET A 86 -4.95 -42.22 -6.54
N HIS A 87 -5.66 -42.59 -7.60
CA HIS A 87 -6.76 -43.55 -7.60
C HIS A 87 -6.27 -44.83 -8.28
#